data_AF-A0A355RH67-F1
#
_entry.id   AF-A0A355RH67-F1
#
_cell.length_a   1.000
_cell.length_b   1.000
_cell.length_c   1.000
_cell.angle_alpha   90.00
_cell.angle_beta   90.00
_cell.angle_gamma   90.00
#
_symmetry.space_group_name_H-M   'P 1'
#
loop_
_entity.id
_entity.type
_entity.pdbx_description
1 polymer ?
#
loop_
_entity_poly.entity_id
_entity_poly.type
_entity_poly.pdbx_seq_one_letter_code
_entity_poly.pdbx_strand_id
1 'polypeptide(L)'
;MIDVAGTRVGIIGIDIVRKTILSSNPDDTTRFLDKAETSQKMLNELKEAGVNRIVIMARYGYENELELATKIDGVDVIIGGDSYTLLGDFEEIGLNSAGPYPTVVEGVGGKSVCVATARQYSQIVGELNISFNDAGDVESCSGLPHVMVADSFKRKNDEGDRVEIEGADRDAVYAQINADPKLSIVEEDARAASVLASFNEKVEEMQAIKVGVVTENSV
;
A
#
# COMPACT_ATOMS: atom_id res chain seq x y z
N MET A 1 17.42 -9.58 2.80
CA MET A 1 18.12 -8.55 3.59
C MET A 1 18.64 -7.49 2.64
N ILE A 2 18.75 -6.25 3.11
CA ILE A 2 19.36 -5.14 2.37
C ILE A 2 20.33 -4.39 3.28
N ASP A 3 21.30 -3.70 2.68
CA ASP A 3 22.16 -2.74 3.39
C ASP A 3 21.66 -1.33 3.10
N VAL A 4 21.42 -0.57 4.17
CA VAL A 4 21.01 0.83 4.11
C VAL A 4 22.05 1.64 4.87
N ALA A 5 22.98 2.23 4.13
CA ALA A 5 24.08 3.04 4.67
C ALA A 5 24.88 2.32 5.78
N GLY A 6 25.20 1.03 5.58
CA GLY A 6 25.92 0.20 6.55
C GLY A 6 25.05 -0.44 7.63
N THR A 7 23.74 -0.18 7.62
CA THR A 7 22.77 -0.87 8.49
C THR A 7 22.12 -2.03 7.73
N ARG A 8 22.20 -3.23 8.29
CA ARG A 8 21.48 -4.40 7.75
C ARG A 8 20.00 -4.38 8.15
N VAL A 9 19.11 -4.48 7.17
CA VAL A 9 17.66 -4.57 7.36
C VAL A 9 17.14 -5.89 6.80
N GLY A 10 16.39 -6.61 7.63
CA GLY A 10 15.69 -7.84 7.27
C GLY A 10 14.35 -7.53 6.60
N ILE A 11 14.02 -8.26 5.54
CA ILE A 11 12.71 -8.15 4.89
C ILE A 11 12.16 -9.57 4.74
N ILE A 12 10.97 -9.80 5.28
CA ILE A 12 10.23 -11.06 5.18
C ILE A 12 8.95 -10.80 4.37
N GLY A 13 8.71 -11.59 3.32
CA GLY A 13 7.46 -11.53 2.54
C GLY A 13 6.43 -12.53 3.06
N ILE A 14 5.18 -12.11 3.21
CA ILE A 14 4.05 -13.02 3.53
C ILE A 14 2.83 -12.74 2.65
N ASP A 15 2.03 -13.78 2.36
CA ASP A 15 0.82 -13.69 1.52
C ASP A 15 -0.37 -14.44 2.13
N ILE A 16 -1.58 -13.98 1.84
CA ILE A 16 -2.83 -14.51 2.36
C ILE A 16 -3.19 -15.88 1.77
N VAL A 17 -2.91 -16.93 2.54
CA VAL A 17 -3.11 -18.33 2.12
C VAL A 17 -4.50 -18.67 1.57
N ARG A 18 -5.56 -18.52 2.38
CA ARG A 18 -6.90 -19.03 2.01
C ARG A 18 -7.45 -18.34 0.76
N LYS A 19 -7.28 -17.03 0.66
CA LYS A 19 -7.75 -16.24 -0.50
C LYS A 19 -6.94 -16.57 -1.75
N THR A 20 -5.62 -16.71 -1.64
CA THR A 20 -4.78 -17.09 -2.78
C THR A 20 -5.12 -18.49 -3.30
N ILE A 21 -5.37 -19.47 -2.44
CA ILE A 21 -5.75 -20.83 -2.87
C ILE A 21 -7.14 -20.85 -3.54
N LEU A 22 -8.13 -20.16 -2.97
CA LEU A 22 -9.52 -20.29 -3.42
C LEU A 22 -9.92 -19.33 -4.54
N SER A 23 -9.19 -18.22 -4.72
CA SER A 23 -9.58 -17.13 -5.62
C SER A 23 -8.49 -16.72 -6.60
N SER A 24 -7.41 -17.49 -6.67
CA SER A 24 -6.38 -17.39 -7.70
C SER A 24 -6.19 -18.78 -8.34
N ASN A 25 -5.06 -18.99 -9.02
CA ASN A 25 -4.72 -20.27 -9.64
C ASN A 25 -3.26 -20.66 -9.36
N PRO A 26 -2.86 -20.84 -8.09
CA PRO A 26 -1.52 -21.34 -7.78
C PRO A 26 -1.36 -22.79 -8.26
N ASP A 27 -0.15 -23.16 -8.67
CA ASP A 27 0.16 -24.55 -9.03
C ASP A 27 -0.08 -25.50 -7.84
N ASP A 28 -0.55 -26.71 -8.10
CA ASP A 28 -0.80 -27.74 -7.07
C ASP A 28 0.46 -28.09 -6.24
N THR A 29 1.65 -27.82 -6.78
CA THR A 29 2.92 -28.06 -6.09
C THR A 29 3.34 -26.89 -5.17
N THR A 30 2.63 -25.76 -5.22
CA THR A 30 2.89 -24.60 -4.37
C THR A 30 2.36 -24.84 -2.97
N ARG A 31 3.28 -24.91 -2.00
CA ARG A 31 2.93 -25.10 -0.60
C ARG A 31 2.76 -23.76 0.10
N PHE A 32 1.57 -23.56 0.65
CA PHE A 32 1.30 -22.44 1.55
C PHE A 32 1.51 -22.88 3.00
N LEU A 33 2.37 -22.16 3.72
CA LEU A 33 2.70 -22.42 5.11
C LEU A 33 1.87 -21.53 6.05
N ASP A 34 1.84 -21.87 7.33
CA ASP A 34 1.26 -20.96 8.33
C ASP A 34 2.10 -19.68 8.43
N LYS A 35 1.42 -18.53 8.43
CA LYS A 35 2.09 -17.23 8.34
C LYS A 35 2.75 -16.85 9.66
N ALA A 36 2.10 -17.12 10.80
CA ALA A 36 2.65 -16.72 12.09
C ALA A 36 3.87 -17.61 12.43
N GLU A 37 3.74 -18.93 12.26
CA GLU A 37 4.83 -19.88 12.46
C GLU A 37 6.02 -19.57 11.55
N THR A 38 5.75 -19.39 10.25
CA THR A 38 6.81 -19.09 9.27
C THR A 38 7.45 -17.74 9.55
N SER A 39 6.67 -16.70 9.86
CA SER A 39 7.20 -15.37 10.19
C SER A 39 8.11 -15.44 11.42
N GLN A 40 7.68 -16.12 12.49
CA GLN A 40 8.49 -16.24 13.70
C GLN A 40 9.80 -16.99 13.43
N LYS A 41 9.76 -18.07 12.63
CA LYS A 41 10.96 -18.79 12.23
C LYS A 41 11.94 -17.89 11.48
N MET A 42 11.47 -17.15 10.48
CA MET A 42 12.31 -16.23 9.69
C MET A 42 12.84 -15.06 10.52
N LEU A 43 12.05 -14.54 11.46
CA LEU A 43 12.49 -13.52 12.42
C LEU A 43 13.66 -14.04 13.27
N ASN A 44 13.55 -15.27 13.78
CA ASN A 44 14.61 -15.88 14.58
C ASN A 44 15.90 -16.07 13.75
N GLU A 45 15.78 -16.57 12.52
CA GLU A 45 16.93 -16.75 11.61
C GLU A 45 17.65 -15.42 11.32
N LEU A 46 16.89 -14.33 11.11
CA LEU A 46 17.46 -13.00 10.90
C LEU A 46 18.14 -12.46 12.16
N LYS A 47 17.52 -12.63 13.33
CA LYS A 47 18.12 -12.25 14.62
C LYS A 47 19.41 -13.01 14.90
N GLU A 48 19.45 -14.32 14.63
CA GLU A 48 20.66 -15.15 14.77
C GLU A 48 21.79 -14.69 13.82
N ALA A 49 21.44 -14.15 12.65
CA ALA A 49 22.38 -13.52 11.73
C ALA A 49 22.84 -12.10 12.16
N GLY A 50 22.37 -11.62 13.31
CA GLY A 50 22.68 -10.29 13.86
C GLY A 50 21.94 -9.16 13.16
N VAL A 51 20.77 -9.43 12.58
CA VAL A 51 19.88 -8.40 12.01
C VAL A 51 18.82 -8.07 13.05
N ASN A 52 18.81 -6.83 13.52
CA ASN A 52 17.92 -6.35 14.58
C ASN A 52 16.91 -5.29 14.10
N ARG A 53 16.81 -5.07 12.79
CA ARG A 53 15.80 -4.22 12.16
C ARG A 53 15.09 -5.03 11.09
N ILE A 54 13.84 -5.41 11.33
CA ILE A 54 13.12 -6.36 10.48
C ILE A 54 11.75 -5.81 10.08
N VAL A 55 11.54 -5.78 8.77
CA VAL A 55 10.28 -5.40 8.11
C VAL A 55 9.60 -6.66 7.58
N ILE A 56 8.30 -6.80 7.86
CA ILE A 56 7.44 -7.73 7.15
C ILE A 56 6.71 -6.97 6.04
N MET A 57 6.89 -7.42 4.80
CA MET A 57 6.12 -6.98 3.64
C MET A 57 4.96 -7.97 3.44
N ALA A 58 3.75 -7.56 3.78
CA ALA A 58 2.59 -8.42 3.89
C ALA A 58 1.54 -8.10 2.84
N ARG A 59 0.96 -9.16 2.27
CA ARG A 59 -0.38 -9.14 1.68
C ARG A 59 -1.28 -10.03 2.52
N TYR A 60 -1.73 -9.54 3.68
CA TYR A 60 -2.52 -10.34 4.62
C TYR A 60 -3.84 -9.67 5.04
N GLY A 61 -3.93 -8.36 4.90
CA GLY A 61 -5.10 -7.58 5.26
C GLY A 61 -4.91 -6.93 6.62
N TYR A 62 -5.26 -5.65 6.69
CA TYR A 62 -4.90 -4.76 7.80
C TYR A 62 -5.21 -5.32 9.19
N GLU A 63 -6.44 -5.80 9.43
CA GLU A 63 -6.82 -6.38 10.72
C GLU A 63 -5.99 -7.63 11.10
N ASN A 64 -5.69 -8.48 10.11
CA ASN A 64 -4.86 -9.66 10.34
C ASN A 64 -3.39 -9.27 10.62
N GLU A 65 -2.92 -8.18 10.01
CA GLU A 65 -1.57 -7.65 10.18
C GLU A 65 -1.40 -7.02 11.57
N LEU A 66 -2.42 -6.30 12.06
CA LEU A 66 -2.49 -5.83 13.45
C LEU A 66 -2.45 -7.02 14.44
N GLU A 67 -3.27 -8.04 14.21
CA GLU A 67 -3.30 -9.23 15.06
C GLU A 67 -1.95 -9.96 15.05
N LEU A 68 -1.34 -10.11 13.87
CA LEU A 68 -0.04 -10.75 13.72
C LEU A 68 1.05 -10.02 14.51
N ALA A 69 1.07 -8.67 14.45
CA ALA A 69 2.03 -7.84 15.19
C ALA A 69 2.02 -8.12 16.70
N THR A 70 0.86 -8.46 17.28
CA THR A 70 0.76 -8.81 18.71
C THR A 70 1.29 -10.20 19.06
N LYS A 71 1.47 -11.09 18.08
CA LYS A 71 1.73 -12.52 18.29
C LYS A 71 3.17 -12.95 18.01
N ILE A 72 3.90 -12.19 17.20
CA ILE A 72 5.28 -12.51 16.80
C ILE A 72 6.27 -11.58 17.49
N ASP A 73 7.41 -12.13 17.89
CA ASP A 73 8.49 -11.39 18.53
C ASP A 73 9.59 -11.04 17.53
N GLY A 74 9.98 -9.77 17.49
CA GLY A 74 11.11 -9.26 16.72
C GLY A 74 10.81 -8.57 15.42
N VAL A 75 9.54 -8.40 15.09
CA VAL A 75 9.14 -7.53 13.98
C VAL A 75 9.12 -6.08 14.46
N ASP A 76 9.61 -5.17 13.63
CA ASP A 76 9.58 -3.74 13.92
C ASP A 76 8.50 -3.03 13.09
N VAL A 77 8.32 -3.49 11.85
CA VAL A 77 7.45 -2.85 10.87
C VAL A 77 6.70 -3.90 10.06
N ILE A 78 5.42 -3.67 9.82
CA ILE A 78 4.59 -4.40 8.87
C ILE A 78 4.07 -3.42 7.82
N ILE A 79 4.47 -3.62 6.57
CA ILE A 79 3.93 -2.91 5.41
C ILE A 79 2.91 -3.82 4.75
N GLY A 80 1.64 -3.46 4.89
CA GLY A 80 0.49 -4.30 4.61
C GLY A 80 -0.18 -4.09 3.25
N GLY A 81 -1.13 -4.98 2.92
CA GLY A 81 -1.85 -5.01 1.65
C GLY A 81 -3.16 -5.79 1.70
N ASP A 82 -3.66 -6.21 0.53
CA ASP A 82 -4.89 -7.02 0.31
C ASP A 82 -6.25 -6.37 0.65
N SER A 83 -6.31 -5.58 1.72
CA SER A 83 -7.54 -5.03 2.31
C SER A 83 -7.98 -3.68 1.72
N TYR A 84 -7.10 -3.02 0.96
CA TYR A 84 -7.29 -1.66 0.41
C TYR A 84 -7.57 -0.59 1.46
N THR A 85 -7.19 -0.86 2.71
CA THR A 85 -7.42 0.04 3.85
C THR A 85 -6.75 1.39 3.63
N LEU A 86 -7.49 2.45 3.92
CA LEU A 86 -6.97 3.81 4.00
C LEU A 86 -6.61 4.12 5.46
N LEU A 87 -5.39 4.56 5.70
CA LEU A 87 -4.91 4.97 7.02
C LEU A 87 -4.43 6.43 6.94
N GLY A 88 -4.67 7.20 8.00
CA GLY A 88 -4.38 8.64 8.07
C GLY A 88 -5.65 9.47 8.28
N ASP A 89 -5.51 10.79 8.25
CA ASP A 89 -6.65 11.70 8.35
C ASP A 89 -7.00 12.28 6.97
N PHE A 90 -8.20 11.95 6.49
CA PHE A 90 -8.70 12.36 5.17
C PHE A 90 -10.18 12.79 5.22
N GLU A 91 -10.72 13.07 6.40
CA GLU A 91 -12.13 13.47 6.54
C GLU A 91 -12.42 14.76 5.77
N GLU A 92 -11.49 15.72 5.80
CA GLU A 92 -11.61 17.02 5.11
C GLU A 92 -11.77 16.88 3.59
N ILE A 93 -11.26 15.80 2.98
CA ILE A 93 -11.41 15.51 1.55
C ILE A 93 -12.48 14.44 1.26
N GLY A 94 -13.30 14.11 2.26
CA GLY A 94 -14.43 13.20 2.12
C GLY A 94 -14.09 11.73 2.01
N LEU A 95 -12.91 11.30 2.50
CA LEU A 95 -12.51 9.90 2.52
C LEU A 95 -12.51 9.34 3.94
N ASN A 96 -13.03 8.13 4.09
CA ASN A 96 -13.05 7.43 5.37
C ASN A 96 -11.78 6.59 5.56
N SER A 97 -11.10 6.82 6.68
CA SER A 97 -9.95 6.05 7.13
C SER A 97 -10.33 5.02 8.19
N ALA A 98 -9.58 3.92 8.27
CA ALA A 98 -9.78 2.89 9.30
C ALA A 98 -8.96 3.14 10.57
N GLY A 99 -7.95 4.01 10.52
CA GLY A 99 -7.05 4.27 11.64
C GLY A 99 -5.94 5.26 11.28
N PRO A 100 -5.04 5.56 12.23
CA PRO A 100 -3.91 6.46 12.00
C PRO A 100 -2.88 5.85 11.06
N TYR A 101 -2.09 6.72 10.41
CA TYR A 101 -0.92 6.33 9.63
C TYR A 101 0.36 6.79 10.33
N PRO A 102 1.30 5.89 10.65
CA PRO A 102 1.08 4.44 10.79
C PRO A 102 0.16 4.15 11.99
N THR A 103 -0.34 2.92 12.07
CA THR A 103 -0.91 2.40 13.32
C THR A 103 0.19 1.75 14.13
N VAL A 104 0.34 2.15 15.40
CA VAL A 104 1.33 1.59 16.31
C VAL A 104 0.64 0.56 17.20
N VAL A 105 1.17 -0.67 17.16
CA VAL A 105 0.66 -1.82 17.92
C VAL A 105 1.65 -2.15 19.03
N GLU A 106 1.14 -2.51 20.22
CA GLU A 106 1.96 -3.12 21.27
C GLU A 106 2.16 -4.61 20.94
N GLY A 107 3.38 -4.95 20.52
CA GLY A 107 3.81 -6.29 20.19
C GLY A 107 4.25 -7.09 21.41
N VAL A 108 4.83 -8.27 21.15
CA VAL A 108 5.33 -9.16 22.21
C VAL A 108 6.38 -8.45 23.07
N GLY A 109 6.23 -8.55 24.39
CA GLY A 109 7.15 -7.93 25.34
C GLY A 109 6.99 -6.41 25.49
N GLY A 110 5.89 -5.82 25.00
CA GLY A 110 5.60 -4.39 25.13
C GLY A 110 6.33 -3.52 24.10
N LYS A 111 6.95 -4.13 23.07
CA LYS A 111 7.65 -3.40 22.01
C LYS A 111 6.66 -2.79 21.02
N SER A 112 6.94 -1.61 20.51
CA SER A 112 6.13 -0.99 19.46
C SER A 112 6.39 -1.62 18.10
N VAL A 113 5.32 -1.94 17.37
CA VAL A 113 5.35 -2.40 15.98
C VAL A 113 4.58 -1.40 15.12
N CYS A 114 5.21 -0.90 14.07
CA CYS A 114 4.57 0.00 13.11
C CYS A 114 3.81 -0.80 12.05
N VAL A 115 2.54 -0.51 11.83
CA VAL A 115 1.73 -1.11 10.76
C VAL A 115 1.22 -0.02 9.82
N ALA A 116 1.53 -0.14 8.54
CA ALA A 116 1.14 0.84 7.53
C ALA A 116 0.69 0.17 6.23
N THR A 117 -0.27 0.78 5.53
CA THR A 117 -0.67 0.41 4.17
C THR A 117 -1.05 1.68 3.38
N ALA A 118 -0.96 1.61 2.05
CA ALA A 118 -1.13 2.76 1.15
C ALA A 118 -2.30 2.55 0.18
N ARG A 119 -3.44 2.05 0.70
CA ARG A 119 -4.69 1.88 -0.05
C ARG A 119 -4.50 1.04 -1.34
N GLN A 120 -4.92 1.55 -2.50
CA GLN A 120 -4.96 0.80 -3.76
C GLN A 120 -4.80 1.70 -4.99
N TYR A 121 -4.64 1.06 -6.16
CA TYR A 121 -4.71 1.68 -7.49
C TYR A 121 -3.77 2.89 -7.68
N SER A 122 -2.58 2.85 -7.07
CA SER A 122 -1.60 3.94 -7.12
C SER A 122 -2.13 5.32 -6.69
N GLN A 123 -3.24 5.35 -5.96
CA GLN A 123 -3.84 6.60 -5.48
C GLN A 123 -3.01 7.24 -4.36
N ILE A 124 -2.27 6.42 -3.60
CA ILE A 124 -1.50 6.86 -2.45
C ILE A 124 -0.10 6.28 -2.51
N VAL A 125 0.90 7.11 -2.20
CA VAL A 125 2.27 6.71 -1.90
C VAL A 125 2.50 6.86 -0.40
N GLY A 126 2.84 5.78 0.29
CA GLY A 126 3.12 5.83 1.72
C GLY A 126 4.54 6.32 1.99
N GLU A 127 4.69 7.31 2.88
CA GLU A 127 5.98 7.72 3.44
C GLU A 127 6.01 7.39 4.94
N LEU A 128 7.00 6.61 5.38
CA LEU A 128 7.16 6.22 6.78
C LEU A 128 8.59 6.55 7.26
N ASN A 129 8.67 7.28 8.37
CA ASN A 129 9.88 7.66 9.06
C ASN A 129 9.94 6.95 10.42
N ILE A 130 10.99 6.16 10.62
CA ILE A 130 11.14 5.28 11.78
C ILE A 130 12.50 5.54 12.41
N SER A 131 12.53 5.81 13.72
CA SER A 131 13.77 5.83 14.50
C SER A 131 13.88 4.57 15.33
N PHE A 132 15.11 4.10 15.48
CA PHE A 132 15.46 2.94 16.29
C PHE A 132 16.42 3.39 17.39
N ASN A 133 16.26 2.84 18.59
CA ASN A 133 17.22 3.05 19.67
C ASN A 133 18.47 2.15 19.50
N ASP A 134 19.43 2.28 20.41
CA ASP A 134 20.68 1.49 20.38
C ASP A 134 20.48 -0.02 20.56
N ALA A 135 19.36 -0.44 21.16
CA ALA A 135 18.99 -1.86 21.27
C ALA A 135 18.41 -2.42 19.96
N GLY A 136 18.09 -1.54 18.99
CA GLY A 136 17.43 -1.89 17.74
C GLY A 136 15.91 -1.90 17.82
N ASP A 137 15.32 -1.46 18.93
CA ASP A 137 13.86 -1.36 19.05
C ASP A 137 13.35 -0.05 18.46
N VAL A 138 12.12 -0.06 17.92
CA VAL A 138 11.43 1.13 17.42
C VAL A 138 11.26 2.14 18.57
N GLU A 139 11.83 3.32 18.38
CA GLU A 139 11.70 4.45 19.32
C GLU A 139 10.59 5.40 18.87
N SER A 140 10.46 5.65 17.56
CA SER A 140 9.38 6.46 17.02
C SER A 140 8.95 5.97 15.64
N CYS A 141 7.68 6.20 15.35
CA CYS A 141 7.07 5.83 14.09
C CYS A 141 6.07 6.89 13.65
N SER A 142 6.35 7.55 12.53
CA SER A 142 5.53 8.63 11.99
C SER A 142 5.62 8.63 10.48
N GLY A 143 4.70 9.28 9.79
CA GLY A 143 4.72 9.28 8.34
C GLY A 143 3.58 10.09 7.74
N LEU A 144 3.59 10.17 6.41
CA LEU A 144 2.60 10.90 5.65
C LEU A 144 2.15 10.05 4.44
N PRO A 145 0.89 9.63 4.37
CA PRO A 145 0.35 9.01 3.17
C PRO A 145 0.01 10.10 2.13
N HIS A 146 0.75 10.11 1.01
CA HIS A 146 0.61 11.10 -0.06
C HIS A 146 -0.44 10.68 -1.08
N VAL A 147 -1.54 11.43 -1.18
CA VAL A 147 -2.58 11.27 -2.20
C VAL A 147 -2.12 11.93 -3.49
N MET A 148 -2.06 11.13 -4.53
CA MET A 148 -1.67 11.55 -5.88
C MET A 148 -2.91 12.08 -6.60
N VAL A 149 -2.91 13.37 -6.90
CA VAL A 149 -4.02 14.09 -7.52
C VAL A 149 -3.62 14.48 -8.95
N ALA A 150 -4.51 14.21 -9.91
CA ALA A 150 -4.34 14.70 -11.27
C ALA A 150 -4.68 16.19 -11.35
N ASP A 151 -4.05 16.91 -12.28
CA ASP A 151 -4.39 18.31 -12.53
C ASP A 151 -5.68 18.49 -13.36
N SER A 152 -6.80 17.95 -12.85
CA SER A 152 -8.13 18.00 -13.46
C SER A 152 -9.18 17.98 -12.36
N PHE A 153 -10.02 19.00 -12.31
CA PHE A 153 -10.95 19.25 -11.22
C PHE A 153 -12.34 19.51 -11.77
N LYS A 154 -13.22 18.50 -11.69
CA LYS A 154 -14.54 18.56 -12.32
C LYS A 154 -15.67 18.63 -11.30
N ARG A 155 -16.58 19.59 -11.49
CA ARG A 155 -17.85 19.68 -10.74
C ARG A 155 -19.05 19.59 -11.68
N LYS A 156 -20.22 19.27 -11.14
CA LYS A 156 -21.48 19.33 -11.92
C LYS A 156 -21.88 20.78 -12.16
N ASN A 157 -22.24 21.13 -13.38
CA ASN A 157 -22.93 22.39 -13.69
C ASN A 157 -24.45 22.27 -13.39
N ASP A 158 -25.21 23.33 -13.66
CA ASP A 158 -26.66 23.38 -13.42
C ASP A 158 -27.45 22.38 -14.29
N GLU A 159 -26.87 21.94 -15.42
CA GLU A 159 -27.43 20.94 -16.33
C GLU A 159 -27.11 19.50 -15.87
N GLY A 160 -26.26 19.35 -14.84
CA GLY A 160 -25.85 18.07 -14.27
C GLY A 160 -24.58 17.46 -14.89
N ASP A 161 -23.98 18.13 -15.87
CA ASP A 161 -22.78 17.70 -16.58
C ASP A 161 -21.51 17.96 -15.76
N ARG A 162 -20.58 17.00 -15.76
CA ARG A 162 -19.26 17.15 -15.13
C ARG A 162 -18.34 17.98 -16.02
N VAL A 163 -18.14 19.23 -15.64
CA VAL A 163 -17.29 20.20 -16.36
C VAL A 163 -16.07 20.57 -15.52
N GLU A 164 -14.97 20.94 -16.18
CA GLU A 164 -13.80 21.50 -15.49
C GLU A 164 -14.16 22.78 -14.75
N ILE A 165 -13.60 22.96 -13.57
CA ILE A 165 -13.64 24.24 -12.86
C ILE A 165 -12.52 25.14 -13.37
N GLU A 166 -12.81 26.42 -13.46
CA GLU A 166 -11.90 27.44 -14.00
C GLU A 166 -11.89 28.68 -13.09
N GLY A 167 -10.93 29.58 -13.31
CA GLY A 167 -10.81 30.85 -12.59
C GLY A 167 -10.70 30.67 -11.08
N ALA A 168 -11.41 31.52 -10.33
CA ALA A 168 -11.30 31.58 -8.87
C ALA A 168 -11.62 30.26 -8.15
N ASP A 169 -12.51 29.43 -8.71
CA ASP A 169 -12.85 28.13 -8.12
C ASP A 169 -11.69 27.14 -8.27
N ARG A 170 -11.01 27.15 -9.43
CA ARG A 170 -9.80 26.35 -9.65
C ARG A 170 -8.68 26.81 -8.73
N ASP A 171 -8.45 28.13 -8.64
CA ASP A 171 -7.42 28.72 -7.77
C ASP A 171 -7.63 28.34 -6.30
N ALA A 172 -8.89 28.30 -5.83
CA ALA A 172 -9.23 27.87 -4.48
C ALA A 172 -8.88 26.39 -4.22
N VAL A 173 -9.12 25.50 -5.19
CA VAL A 173 -8.75 24.08 -5.07
C VAL A 173 -7.23 23.91 -5.02
N TYR A 174 -6.47 24.61 -5.87
CA TYR A 174 -5.00 24.60 -5.78
C TYR A 174 -4.51 25.12 -4.43
N ALA A 175 -5.11 26.18 -3.89
CA ALA A 175 -4.74 26.71 -2.59
C ALA A 175 -4.94 25.68 -1.47
N GLN A 176 -6.04 24.91 -1.51
CA GLN A 176 -6.29 23.83 -0.55
C GLN A 176 -5.27 22.69 -0.70
N ILE A 177 -5.00 22.25 -1.94
CA ILE A 177 -4.03 21.19 -2.19
C ILE A 177 -2.63 21.60 -1.73
N ASN A 178 -2.19 22.82 -2.06
CA ASN A 178 -0.87 23.32 -1.67
C ASN A 178 -0.73 23.56 -0.15
N ALA A 179 -1.84 23.77 0.56
CA ALA A 179 -1.82 23.94 2.01
C ALA A 179 -1.77 22.61 2.78
N ASP A 180 -2.08 21.50 2.13
CA ASP A 180 -2.22 20.20 2.74
C ASP A 180 -1.12 19.25 2.27
N PRO A 181 -0.11 18.93 3.11
CA PRO A 181 1.06 18.17 2.67
C PRO A 181 0.73 16.73 2.25
N LYS A 182 -0.45 16.20 2.61
CA LYS A 182 -0.90 14.87 2.16
C LYS A 182 -1.43 14.86 0.73
N LEU A 183 -1.63 16.02 0.11
CA LEU A 183 -2.13 16.13 -1.26
C LEU A 183 -1.00 16.58 -2.18
N SER A 184 -0.86 15.91 -3.32
CA SER A 184 0.15 16.26 -4.31
C SER A 184 -0.45 16.25 -5.70
N ILE A 185 -0.43 17.40 -6.39
CA ILE A 185 -0.59 17.43 -7.84
C ILE A 185 0.72 16.93 -8.43
N VAL A 186 0.66 15.84 -9.17
CA VAL A 186 1.87 15.15 -9.65
C VAL A 186 1.99 15.21 -11.15
N GLU A 187 3.21 15.54 -11.60
CA GLU A 187 3.58 15.47 -13.00
C GLU A 187 3.98 14.03 -13.36
N GLU A 188 3.69 13.64 -14.59
CA GLU A 188 4.09 12.33 -15.10
C GLU A 188 5.61 12.24 -15.26
N ASP A 189 6.21 11.15 -14.78
CA ASP A 189 7.58 10.83 -15.14
C ASP A 189 7.66 10.47 -16.63
N ALA A 190 8.47 11.22 -17.39
CA ALA A 190 8.54 11.08 -18.85
C ALA A 190 8.91 9.66 -19.32
N ARG A 191 9.70 8.92 -18.52
CA ARG A 191 10.08 7.54 -18.85
C ARG A 191 8.92 6.59 -18.60
N ALA A 192 8.23 6.72 -17.47
CA ALA A 192 7.03 5.95 -17.18
C ALA A 192 5.93 6.22 -18.21
N ALA A 193 5.71 7.48 -18.59
CA ALA A 193 4.77 7.86 -19.64
C ALA A 193 5.10 7.20 -21.00
N SER A 194 6.38 7.20 -21.38
CA SER A 194 6.83 6.51 -22.61
C SER A 194 6.60 5.00 -22.55
N VAL A 195 6.82 4.36 -21.40
CA VAL A 195 6.55 2.94 -21.22
C VAL A 195 5.04 2.66 -21.32
N LEU A 196 4.21 3.47 -20.65
CA LEU A 196 2.75 3.34 -20.67
C LEU A 196 2.18 3.51 -22.08
N ALA A 197 2.67 4.49 -22.85
CA ALA A 197 2.25 4.68 -24.24
C ALA A 197 2.44 3.41 -25.07
N SER A 198 3.57 2.70 -24.91
CA SER A 198 3.83 1.44 -25.60
C SER A 198 2.89 0.30 -25.20
N PHE A 199 2.34 0.33 -23.98
CA PHE A 199 1.34 -0.63 -23.53
C PHE A 199 -0.06 -0.27 -24.02
N ASN A 200 -0.40 1.02 -24.10
CA ASN A 200 -1.69 1.47 -24.61
C ASN A 200 -1.92 1.02 -26.06
N GLU A 201 -0.92 1.17 -26.93
CA GLU A 201 -0.99 0.67 -28.31
C GLU A 201 -1.29 -0.85 -28.35
N LYS A 202 -0.58 -1.64 -27.53
CA LYS A 202 -0.81 -3.09 -27.44
C LYS A 202 -2.19 -3.44 -26.89
N VAL A 203 -2.69 -2.66 -25.94
CA VAL A 203 -4.03 -2.86 -25.37
C VAL A 203 -5.10 -2.61 -26.45
N GLU A 204 -4.96 -1.55 -27.24
CA GLU A 204 -5.87 -1.27 -28.37
C GLU A 204 -5.86 -2.41 -29.40
N GLU A 205 -4.67 -2.90 -29.76
CA GLU A 205 -4.54 -4.06 -30.65
C GLU A 205 -5.22 -5.30 -30.07
N MET A 206 -5.01 -5.60 -28.79
CA MET A 206 -5.62 -6.75 -28.12
C MET A 206 -7.13 -6.62 -27.95
N GLN A 207 -7.66 -5.41 -27.73
CA GLN A 207 -9.10 -5.15 -27.64
C GLN A 207 -9.83 -5.47 -28.96
N ALA A 208 -9.14 -5.38 -30.09
CA ALA A 208 -9.69 -5.75 -31.39
C ALA A 208 -9.69 -7.28 -31.65
N ILE A 209 -8.98 -8.07 -30.83
CA ILE A 209 -8.89 -9.52 -31.00
C ILE A 209 -10.23 -10.16 -30.60
N LYS A 210 -10.78 -10.94 -31.51
CA LYS A 210 -11.98 -11.74 -31.24
C LYS A 210 -11.68 -12.86 -30.24
N VAL A 211 -12.21 -12.73 -29.03
CA VAL A 211 -12.02 -13.71 -27.94
C VAL A 211 -13.04 -14.86 -27.94
N GLY A 212 -14.10 -14.77 -28.74
CA GLY A 212 -15.13 -15.79 -28.82
C GLY A 212 -16.18 -15.52 -29.89
N VAL A 213 -17.07 -16.49 -30.12
CA VAL A 213 -18.26 -16.36 -30.97
C VAL A 213 -19.46 -16.82 -30.16
N VAL A 214 -20.55 -16.05 -30.17
CA VAL A 214 -21.85 -16.52 -29.66
C VAL A 214 -22.68 -16.92 -30.87
N THR A 215 -23.02 -18.21 -30.99
CA THR A 215 -23.75 -18.75 -32.16
C THR A 215 -25.25 -18.91 -31.93
N GLU A 216 -25.72 -18.94 -30.68
CA GLU A 216 -27.14 -19.01 -30.32
C GLU A 216 -27.39 -18.17 -29.05
N ASN A 217 -28.43 -17.31 -29.07
CA ASN A 217 -28.94 -16.66 -27.87
C ASN A 217 -29.94 -17.61 -27.21
N SER A 218 -29.64 -18.10 -26.02
CA SER A 218 -30.63 -18.78 -25.18
C SER A 218 -31.68 -17.75 -24.74
N VAL A 219 -32.90 -17.89 -25.27
CA VAL A 219 -34.11 -17.14 -24.83
C VAL A 219 -34.61 -17.70 -23.51
#